data_AF-A0A382WY96-F1
#
_entry.id   AF-A0A382WY96-F1
#
_cell.length_a   1.000
_cell.length_b   1.000
_cell.length_c   1.000
_cell.angle_alpha   90.00
_cell.angle_beta   90.00
_cell.angle_gamma   90.00
#
_symmetry.space_group_name_H-M   'P 1'
#
loop_
_entity.id
_entity.type
_entity.pdbx_description
1 polymer ?
#
loop_
_entity_poly.entity_id
_entity_poly.type
_entity_poly.pdbx_seq_one_letter_code
_entity_poly.pdbx_strand_id
1 'polypeptide(L)' 'IKEGAEINTYDNKWKTPLDYAIELKHADLTNLLRKDGAKTSEEMNADRKEKGII' A
#
# COMPACT_ATOMS: atom_id res chain seq x y z
N ILE A 1 0.62 -12.43 3.86
CA ILE A 1 1.23 -11.63 4.97
C ILE A 1 0.94 -12.34 6.29
N LYS A 2 1.96 -12.58 7.14
CA LYS A 2 1.85 -13.42 8.36
C LYS A 2 1.66 -12.51 9.59
N GLU A 3 0.63 -12.81 10.37
CA GLU A 3 0.32 -12.32 11.73
C GLU A 3 0.67 -10.85 12.05
N GLY A 4 -0.29 -9.95 11.85
CA GLY A 4 -0.31 -8.63 12.51
C GLY A 4 0.33 -7.46 11.77
N ALA A 5 0.99 -7.67 10.62
CA ALA A 5 1.51 -6.57 9.83
C ALA A 5 0.38 -5.84 9.07
N GLU A 6 0.14 -4.58 9.39
CA GLU A 6 -0.80 -3.73 8.66
C GLU A 6 -0.26 -3.40 7.25
N ILE A 7 -0.86 -4.03 6.24
CA ILE A 7 -0.45 -3.93 4.83
C ILE A 7 -0.64 -2.54 4.22
N ASN A 8 -1.61 -1.78 4.73
CA ASN A 8 -1.96 -0.43 4.29
C ASN A 8 -1.44 0.61 5.29
N THR A 9 -0.15 0.54 5.58
CA THR A 9 0.59 1.55 6.35
C THR A 9 1.59 2.25 5.44
N TYR A 10 2.01 3.44 5.82
CA TYR A 10 3.07 4.17 5.12
C TYR A 10 4.10 4.70 6.12
N ASP A 11 5.33 4.85 5.63
CA ASP A 11 6.43 5.39 6.40
C ASP A 11 6.40 6.93 6.45
N ASN A 12 7.44 7.53 7.03
CA ASN A 12 7.59 8.99 7.14
C ASN A 12 7.74 9.68 5.77
N LYS A 13 7.99 8.92 4.69
CA LYS A 13 8.04 9.39 3.31
C LYS A 13 6.70 9.21 2.58
N TRP A 14 5.64 8.84 3.29
CA TRP A 14 4.32 8.56 2.73
C TRP A 14 4.33 7.42 1.71
N LYS A 15 5.24 6.44 1.86
CA LYS A 15 5.30 5.26 1.00
C LYS A 15 4.81 4.03 1.72
N THR A 16 3.90 3.31 1.08
CA THR A 16 3.41 2.00 1.50
C THR A 16 4.36 0.88 1.08
N PRO A 17 4.26 -0.33 1.66
CA PRO A 17 4.98 -1.50 1.16
C PRO A 17 4.78 -1.74 -0.34
N LEU A 18 3.58 -1.45 -0.87
CA LEU A 18 3.29 -1.57 -2.30
C LEU A 18 3.99 -0.50 -3.14
N ASP A 19 4.08 0.74 -2.66
CA ASP A 19 4.82 1.81 -3.35
C ASP A 19 6.29 1.42 -3.56
N TYR A 20 6.92 0.84 -2.54
CA TYR A 20 8.29 0.34 -2.63
C TYR A 20 8.43 -0.81 -3.62
N ALA A 21 7.50 -1.78 -3.61
CA ALA A 21 7.54 -2.90 -4.55
C ALA A 21 7.44 -2.44 -6.01
N ILE A 22 6.61 -1.42 -6.27
CA ILE A 22 6.46 -0.79 -7.59
C ILE A 22 7.73 -0.02 -7.97
N GLU A 23 8.24 0.84 -7.09
CA GLU A 23 9.43 1.68 -7.35
C GLU A 23 10.67 0.84 -7.63
N LEU A 24 10.87 -0.24 -6.88
CA LEU A 24 11.98 -1.17 -7.06
C LEU A 24 11.77 -2.12 -8.26
N LYS A 25 10.58 -2.10 -8.89
CA LYS A 25 10.19 -2.99 -10.01
C LYS A 25 10.18 -4.47 -9.64
N HIS A 26 9.81 -4.79 -8.39
CA HIS A 26 9.69 -6.16 -7.91
C HIS A 26 8.31 -6.72 -8.24
N ALA A 27 8.11 -7.18 -9.48
CA ALA A 27 6.81 -7.63 -9.98
C ALA A 27 6.16 -8.72 -9.12
N ASP A 28 6.93 -9.72 -8.67
CA ASP A 28 6.40 -10.81 -7.83
C ASP A 28 5.89 -10.29 -6.47
N LEU A 29 6.61 -9.34 -5.87
CA LEU A 29 6.23 -8.73 -4.61
C LEU A 29 5.00 -7.83 -4.79
N THR A 30 4.95 -7.04 -5.87
CA THR A 30 3.77 -6.23 -6.23
C THR A 30 2.53 -7.09 -6.38
N ASN A 31 2.64 -8.22 -7.10
CA ASN A 31 1.53 -9.15 -7.29
C ASN A 31 1.09 -9.80 -5.98
N LEU A 32 2.05 -10.21 -5.13
CA LEU A 32 1.75 -10.79 -3.82
C LEU A 32 1.01 -9.79 -2.92
N LEU A 33 1.50 -8.55 -2.84
CA LEU A 33 0.89 -7.49 -2.04
C LEU A 33 -0.52 -7.13 -2.53
N ARG A 34 -0.71 -7.00 -3.85
CA ARG A 34 -2.02 -6.75 -4.45
C ARG A 34 -3.01 -7.86 -4.16
N LYS A 35 -2.57 -9.12 -4.22
CA LYS A 35 -3.41 -10.29 -3.89
C LYS A 35 -3.91 -10.25 -2.45
N ASP A 36 -3.11 -9.70 -1.53
CA ASP A 36 -3.47 -9.51 -0.12
C ASP A 36 -4.20 -8.18 0.14
N GLY A 37 -4.57 -7.42 -0.90
CA GLY A 37 -5.35 -6.18 -0.78
C GLY A 37 -4.53 -4.93 -0.44
N ALA A 38 -3.23 -4.94 -0.71
CA ALA A 38 -2.37 -3.77 -0.53
C ALA A 38 -2.80 -2.64 -1.44
N LYS A 39 -2.74 -1.42 -0.91
CA LYS A 39 -2.99 -0.18 -1.63
C LYS A 39 -1.73 0.69 -1.64
N THR A 40 -1.57 1.45 -2.71
CA THR A 40 -0.57 2.52 -2.76
C THR A 40 -0.98 3.67 -1.83
N SER A 41 -0.04 4.55 -1.50
CA SER A 41 -0.37 5.76 -0.73
C SER A 41 -1.39 6.65 -1.45
N GLU A 42 -1.33 6.70 -2.79
CA GLU A 42 -2.30 7.41 -3.62
C GLU A 42 -3.71 6.80 -3.51
N GLU A 43 -3.82 5.48 -3.59
CA GLU A 43 -5.10 4.77 -3.45
C GLU A 43 -5.68 4.94 -2.05
N MET A 44 -4.84 4.86 -1.00
CA MET A 44 -5.28 5.15 0.37
C MET A 44 -5.78 6.58 0.54
N ASN A 45 -5.14 7.55 -0.11
CA ASN A 45 -5.55 8.94 -0.07
C ASN A 45 -6.88 9.15 -0.83
N ALA A 46 -7.04 8.53 -1.99
CA ALA A 46 -8.29 8.53 -2.75
C ALA A 46 -9.44 7.95 -1.91
N ASP A 47 -9.23 6.81 -1.27
CA ASP A 47 -10.18 6.18 -0.33
C ASP A 47 -10.57 7.12 0.82
N ARG A 48 -9.60 7.84 1.41
CA ARG A 48 -9.86 8.78 2.51
C ARG A 48 -10.70 9.98 2.06
N LYS A 49 -10.41 10.53 0.88
CA LYS A 49 -11.20 11.61 0.27
C LYS A 49 -12.61 11.16 -0.05
N GLU A 50 -12.76 9.98 -0.65
CA GLU A 50 -14.08 9.41 -0.97
C GLU A 50 -14.93 9.21 0.28
N LYS A 51 -14.31 8.81 1.38
CA LYS A 51 -14.99 8.65 2.68
C LYS A 51 -15.18 9.95 3.47
N GLY A 52 -14.72 11.09 2.95
CA GLY A 52 -14.80 12.39 3.63
C GLY A 52 -14.02 12.43 4.95
N ILE A 53 -12.97 11.62 5.09
CA ILE A 53 -12.12 11.57 6.29
C ILE A 53 -11.15 12.76 6.34
N ILE A 54 -10.77 13.27 5.17
CA ILE A 54 -9.90 14.43 4.98
C ILE A 54 -10.54 15.45 4.04
#